data_AF-A0A8H7PHP6-F1
#
_entry.id   AF-A0A8H7PHP6-F1
#
_cell.length_a   1.000
_cell.length_b   1.000
_cell.length_c   1.000
_cell.angle_alpha   90.00
_cell.angle_beta   90.00
_cell.angle_gamma   90.00
#
_symmetry.space_group_name_H-M   'P 1'
#
loop_
_entity.id
_entity.type
_entity.pdbx_description
1 polymer ?
#
loop_
_entity_poly.entity_id
_entity_poly.type
_entity_poly.pdbx_seq_one_letter_code
_entity_poly.pdbx_strand_id
1 'polypeptide(L)'
;NPEAFYYRFVDPAQGQSNGSFTKSDHDNFMKRMEEWKEKGYRIGASWGIFSMGVPHRAGYQCSAYYRKLIQSKKIKDDAYAIVDGKLKMVDKNRTNAGEAATSALSSAWDLDEVKEIEREVDQWLKEYHNRSGR
;
A
#
# COMPACT_ATOMS: atom_id res chain seq x y z
N ASN A 1 11.87 -5.65 -0.42
CA ASN A 1 11.43 -4.38 0.21
C ASN A 1 9.91 -4.39 0.30
N PRO A 2 9.32 -4.55 1.50
CA PRO A 2 7.87 -4.65 1.69
C PRO A 2 7.07 -3.42 1.25
N GLU A 3 7.56 -2.21 1.48
CA GLU A 3 6.88 -0.99 1.01
C GLU A 3 6.72 -1.03 -0.51
N ALA A 4 7.79 -1.36 -1.25
CA ALA A 4 7.74 -1.44 -2.71
C ALA A 4 6.84 -2.57 -3.23
N PHE A 5 6.77 -3.69 -2.50
CA PHE A 5 5.89 -4.81 -2.80
C PHE A 5 4.43 -4.41 -2.60
N TYR A 6 4.04 -4.03 -1.37
CA TYR A 6 2.65 -3.70 -1.04
C TYR A 6 2.16 -2.43 -1.72
N TYR A 7 3.07 -1.56 -2.18
CA TYR A 7 2.67 -0.45 -3.02
C TYR A 7 2.01 -0.92 -4.31
N ARG A 8 2.45 -2.06 -4.88
CA ARG A 8 1.98 -2.61 -6.15
C ARG A 8 1.05 -3.80 -6.01
N PHE A 9 1.27 -4.62 -4.99
CA PHE A 9 0.60 -5.89 -4.78
C PHE A 9 -0.13 -5.89 -3.45
N VAL A 10 -1.08 -6.80 -3.31
CA VAL A 10 -1.74 -7.08 -2.04
C VAL A 10 -1.02 -8.23 -1.35
N ASP A 11 -1.49 -8.56 -0.15
CA ASP A 11 -1.07 -9.77 0.54
C ASP A 11 -1.28 -11.02 -0.33
N PRO A 12 -0.33 -11.98 -0.37
CA PRO A 12 -0.44 -13.19 -1.20
C PRO A 12 -1.70 -14.03 -0.90
N ALA A 13 -2.23 -13.98 0.32
CA ALA A 13 -3.46 -14.67 0.68
C ALA A 13 -4.74 -13.93 0.20
N GLN A 14 -4.60 -12.75 -0.41
CA GLN A 14 -5.72 -11.92 -0.85
C GLN A 14 -5.74 -11.75 -2.37
N GLY A 15 -6.93 -11.84 -2.96
CA GLY A 15 -7.13 -11.38 -4.34
C GLY A 15 -7.15 -9.84 -4.42
N GLN A 16 -6.44 -9.24 -5.36
CA GLN A 16 -6.47 -7.79 -5.55
C GLN A 16 -7.81 -7.34 -6.16
N SER A 17 -8.45 -6.34 -5.55
CA SER A 17 -9.68 -5.74 -6.07
C SER A 17 -9.36 -4.54 -6.97
N ASN A 18 -9.85 -4.63 -8.21
CA ASN A 18 -9.78 -3.54 -9.18
C ASN A 18 -11.09 -2.75 -9.22
N GLY A 19 -11.00 -1.44 -9.50
CA GLY A 19 -12.17 -0.56 -9.59
C GLY A 19 -12.41 0.30 -8.34
N SER A 20 -13.58 0.93 -8.29
CA SER A 20 -13.96 1.90 -7.26
C SER A 20 -13.91 1.33 -5.85
N PHE A 21 -13.59 2.17 -4.87
CA PHE A 21 -13.70 1.83 -3.45
C PHE A 21 -15.17 1.62 -3.09
N THR A 22 -15.48 0.43 -2.56
CA THR A 22 -16.76 0.11 -1.96
C THR A 22 -16.91 0.80 -0.60
N LYS A 23 -18.09 0.69 0.01
CA LYS A 23 -18.30 1.17 1.38
C LYS A 23 -17.37 0.46 2.39
N SER A 24 -17.23 -0.86 2.27
CA SER A 24 -16.33 -1.64 3.15
C SER A 24 -14.86 -1.22 2.99
N ASP A 25 -14.41 -0.99 1.74
CA ASP A 25 -13.06 -0.47 1.50
C ASP A 25 -12.86 0.90 2.16
N HIS A 26 -13.85 1.78 2.05
CA HIS A 26 -13.82 3.10 2.67
C HIS A 26 -13.71 3.00 4.20
N ASP A 27 -14.54 2.16 4.82
CA ASP A 27 -14.57 2.00 6.27
C ASP A 27 -13.23 1.46 6.79
N ASN A 28 -12.66 0.45 6.12
CA ASN A 28 -11.32 -0.08 6.43
C ASN A 28 -10.22 0.98 6.22
N PHE A 29 -10.29 1.76 5.14
CA PHE A 29 -9.35 2.84 4.87
C PHE A 29 -9.37 3.91 5.96
N MET A 30 -10.56 4.34 6.40
CA MET A 30 -10.71 5.35 7.44
C MET A 30 -10.25 4.81 8.80
N LYS A 31 -10.59 3.56 9.14
CA LYS A 31 -10.06 2.89 10.34
C LYS A 31 -8.53 2.87 10.32
N ARG A 32 -7.92 2.49 9.20
CA ARG A 32 -6.47 2.44 9.04
C ARG A 32 -5.81 3.82 9.18
N MET A 33 -6.47 4.88 8.71
CA MET A 33 -6.00 6.25 8.93
C MET A 33 -5.98 6.63 10.41
N GLU A 34 -7.01 6.29 11.18
CA GLU A 34 -7.04 6.59 12.61
C GLU A 34 -5.95 5.82 13.35
N GLU A 35 -5.77 4.53 13.07
CA GLU A 35 -4.65 3.73 13.64
C GLU A 35 -3.29 4.36 13.37
N TRP A 36 -3.08 4.90 12.16
CA TRP A 36 -1.84 5.57 11.81
C TRP A 36 -1.64 6.86 12.58
N LYS A 37 -2.69 7.67 12.74
CA LYS A 37 -2.66 8.89 13.54
C LYS A 37 -2.36 8.58 15.02
N GLU A 38 -3.00 7.57 15.59
CA GLU A 38 -2.79 7.12 16.98
C GLU A 38 -1.34 6.70 17.22
N LYS A 39 -0.70 6.04 16.24
CA LYS A 39 0.71 5.65 16.29
C LYS A 39 1.68 6.80 15.98
N GLY A 40 1.17 8.00 15.68
CA GLY A 40 1.99 9.14 15.27
C GLY A 40 2.59 8.99 13.87
N TYR A 41 2.15 8.01 13.08
CA TYR A 41 2.64 7.81 11.72
C TYR A 41 2.07 8.85 10.77
N ARG A 42 2.94 9.37 9.92
CA ARG A 42 2.57 10.37 8.93
C ARG A 42 1.81 9.74 7.77
N ILE A 43 0.55 10.15 7.56
CA ILE A 43 -0.24 9.72 6.40
C ILE A 43 0.42 10.17 5.09
N GLY A 44 0.64 9.20 4.21
CA GLY A 44 1.27 9.39 2.91
C GLY A 44 2.79 9.25 2.89
N ALA A 45 3.42 8.85 4.00
CA ALA A 45 4.84 8.52 4.02
C ALA A 45 5.15 7.11 3.48
N SER A 46 4.28 6.12 3.70
CA SER A 46 4.50 4.73 3.25
C SER A 46 3.18 4.07 2.86
N TRP A 47 2.79 4.22 1.59
CA TRP A 47 1.48 3.77 1.11
C TRP A 47 1.38 2.25 1.00
N GLY A 48 2.50 1.55 0.78
CA GLY A 48 2.52 0.08 0.78
C GLY A 48 2.26 -0.48 2.19
N ILE A 49 2.98 -0.01 3.21
CA ILE A 49 2.74 -0.44 4.60
C ILE A 49 1.36 0.03 5.09
N PHE A 50 0.88 1.18 4.60
CA PHE A 50 -0.48 1.63 4.89
C PHE A 50 -1.51 0.61 4.39
N SER A 51 -1.38 0.18 3.14
CA SER A 51 -2.38 -0.65 2.46
C SER A 51 -2.50 -2.06 3.01
N MET A 52 -1.52 -2.56 3.76
CA MET A 52 -1.63 -3.84 4.49
C MET A 52 -2.85 -3.88 5.44
N GLY A 53 -3.32 -2.73 5.92
CA GLY A 53 -4.53 -2.62 6.76
C GLY A 53 -5.83 -2.38 5.98
N VAL A 54 -5.78 -2.35 4.65
CA VAL A 54 -6.94 -2.14 3.77
C VAL A 54 -7.04 -3.35 2.83
N PRO A 55 -7.84 -4.37 3.17
CA PRO A 55 -7.90 -5.61 2.43
C PRO A 55 -8.14 -5.41 0.93
N HIS A 56 -7.51 -6.24 0.10
CA HIS A 56 -7.64 -6.25 -1.36
C HIS A 56 -7.19 -4.97 -2.09
N ARG A 57 -6.60 -3.99 -1.41
CA ARG A 57 -6.12 -2.73 -2.01
C ARG A 57 -4.61 -2.60 -1.86
N ALA A 58 -3.93 -2.27 -2.95
CA ALA A 58 -2.51 -1.96 -2.97
C ALA A 58 -2.25 -0.47 -2.64
N GLY A 59 -1.01 -0.14 -2.27
CA GLY A 59 -0.64 1.20 -1.84
C GLY A 59 -0.90 2.30 -2.87
N TYR A 60 -0.70 2.04 -4.17
CA TYR A 60 -1.05 3.03 -5.20
C TYR A 60 -2.55 3.36 -5.21
N GLN A 61 -3.41 2.38 -4.91
CA GLN A 61 -4.86 2.56 -4.85
C GLN A 61 -5.25 3.40 -3.63
N CYS A 62 -4.64 3.11 -2.47
CA CYS A 62 -4.81 3.90 -1.25
C CYS A 62 -4.37 5.36 -1.45
N SER A 63 -3.21 5.59 -2.08
CA SER A 63 -2.70 6.94 -2.38
C SER A 63 -3.63 7.72 -3.30
N ALA A 64 -4.09 7.10 -4.38
CA ALA A 64 -5.04 7.73 -5.30
C ALA A 64 -6.38 8.04 -4.62
N TYR A 65 -6.87 7.12 -3.80
CA TYR A 65 -8.12 7.29 -3.07
C TYR A 65 -8.04 8.43 -2.05
N TYR A 66 -6.94 8.51 -1.30
CA TYR A 66 -6.68 9.61 -0.38
C TYR A 66 -6.74 10.98 -1.07
N ARG A 67 -6.07 11.12 -2.22
CA ARG A 67 -6.10 12.34 -3.02
C ARG A 67 -7.52 12.70 -3.46
N LYS A 68 -8.34 11.71 -3.84
CA LYS A 68 -9.76 11.91 -4.18
C LYS A 68 -10.58 12.40 -2.97
N LEU A 69 -10.32 11.87 -1.78
CA LEU A 69 -10.98 12.32 -0.54
C LEU A 69 -10.62 13.77 -0.19
N ILE A 70 -9.37 14.19 -0.44
CA ILE A 70 -8.97 15.60 -0.27
C ILE A 70 -9.69 16.49 -1.29
N GLN A 71 -9.70 16.11 -2.58
CA GLN A 71 -10.36 16.88 -3.63
C GLN A 71 -11.86 17.05 -3.36
N SER A 72 -12.51 16.01 -2.83
CA SER A 72 -13.92 16.03 -2.44
C SER A 72 -14.18 16.67 -1.07
N LYS A 73 -13.15 17.23 -0.41
CA LYS A 73 -13.22 17.88 0.91
C LYS A 73 -13.73 16.97 2.03
N LYS A 74 -13.63 15.65 1.87
CA LYS A 74 -13.93 14.65 2.92
C LYS A 74 -12.80 14.52 3.92
N ILE A 75 -11.57 14.80 3.48
CA ILE A 75 -10.38 14.89 4.33
C ILE A 75 -9.74 16.25 4.09
N LYS A 76 -9.21 16.86 5.15
CA LYS A 76 -8.37 18.04 5.08
C LYS A 76 -6.92 17.63 5.35
N ASP A 77 -6.02 18.05 4.47
CA ASP A 77 -4.56 17.87 4.62
C ASP A 77 -3.89 19.15 4.11
N ASP A 78 -3.29 19.92 5.03
CA ASP A 78 -2.71 21.23 4.74
C ASP A 78 -1.47 21.14 3.83
N ALA A 79 -0.89 19.95 3.68
CA ALA A 79 0.21 19.74 2.75
C ALA A 79 -0.25 19.62 1.27
N TYR A 80 -1.56 19.59 1.02
CA TYR A 80 -2.13 19.69 -0.33
C TYR A 80 -2.97 20.96 -0.50
N ALA A 81 -2.90 21.54 -1.71
CA ALA A 81 -3.79 22.61 -2.12
C ALA A 81 -4.27 22.38 -3.55
N ILE A 82 -5.43 22.97 -3.88
CA ILE A 82 -5.89 23.06 -5.26
C ILE A 82 -5.20 24.27 -5.90
N VAL A 83 -4.34 24.02 -6.86
CA VAL A 83 -3.61 25.04 -7.63
C VAL A 83 -3.92 24.79 -9.10
N ASP A 84 -4.43 25.80 -9.79
CA ASP A 84 -4.89 25.71 -11.20
C ASP A 84 -5.95 24.61 -11.43
N GLY A 85 -6.86 24.44 -10.47
CA GLY A 85 -7.90 23.39 -10.52
C GLY A 85 -7.37 21.96 -10.30
N LYS A 86 -6.07 21.77 -10.03
CA LYS A 86 -5.45 20.45 -9.78
C LYS A 86 -4.93 20.35 -8.35
N LEU A 87 -5.05 19.15 -7.76
CA LEU A 87 -4.48 18.89 -6.43
C LEU A 87 -2.96 18.79 -6.53
N LYS A 88 -2.26 19.79 -6.01
CA LYS A 88 -0.80 19.82 -5.91
C LYS A 88 -0.38 19.70 -4.44
N MET A 89 0.73 19.00 -4.22
CA MET A 89 1.39 18.98 -2.92
C MET A 89 2.15 20.30 -2.79
N VAL A 90 1.80 21.10 -1.78
CA VAL A 90 2.37 22.45 -1.58
C VAL A 90 3.43 22.49 -0.49
N ASP A 91 3.37 21.55 0.45
CA ASP A 91 4.42 21.38 1.44
C ASP A 91 5.58 20.57 0.84
N LYS A 92 6.66 21.27 0.46
CA LYS A 92 7.89 20.66 -0.05
C LYS A 92 8.69 19.94 1.05
N ASN A 93 8.50 20.30 2.32
CA ASN A 93 9.11 19.58 3.45
C ASN A 93 8.42 18.22 3.70
N ARG A 94 7.31 17.93 2.99
CA ARG A 94 6.70 16.60 2.98
C ARG A 94 7.61 15.50 2.43
N THR A 95 8.60 15.84 1.62
CA THR A 95 9.56 14.87 1.09
C THR A 95 10.55 14.34 2.14
N ASN A 96 10.70 15.01 3.29
CA ASN A 96 11.64 14.63 4.33
C ASN A 96 10.91 14.33 5.65
N ALA A 97 11.26 13.19 6.26
CA ALA A 97 11.03 12.82 7.66
C ALA A 97 9.56 12.73 8.12
N GLY A 98 8.99 11.53 7.99
CA GLY A 98 8.14 10.95 9.03
C GLY A 98 8.72 9.57 9.34
N GLU A 99 8.60 9.09 10.58
CA GLU A 99 8.97 7.70 10.91
C GLU A 99 8.18 6.77 9.98
N ALA A 100 8.90 6.07 9.10
CA ALA A 100 8.31 5.10 8.20
C ALA A 100 7.77 3.94 9.05
N ALA A 101 6.55 3.51 8.75
CA ALA A 101 5.98 2.35 9.41
C ALA A 101 6.88 1.12 9.17
N THR A 102 6.91 0.20 10.14
CA THR A 102 7.85 -0.94 10.16
C THR A 102 7.83 -1.72 8.84
N SER A 103 9.02 -1.96 8.30
CA SER A 103 9.25 -2.54 6.96
C SER A 103 9.17 -4.08 6.95
N ALA A 104 8.30 -4.70 7.76
CA ALA A 104 8.14 -6.16 7.77
C ALA A 104 7.08 -6.62 6.76
N LEU A 105 7.23 -7.84 6.22
CA LEU A 105 6.15 -8.51 5.50
C LEU A 105 5.04 -8.89 6.49
N SER A 106 3.82 -9.07 5.99
CA SER A 106 2.70 -9.58 6.79
C SER A 106 2.93 -11.04 7.20
N SER A 107 2.27 -11.47 8.27
CA SER A 107 2.27 -12.87 8.71
C SER A 107 1.62 -13.83 7.70
N ALA A 108 0.98 -13.34 6.64
CA ALA A 108 0.44 -14.20 5.61
C ALA A 108 1.52 -14.92 4.80
N TRP A 109 2.71 -14.33 4.72
CA TRP A 109 3.89 -15.00 4.14
C TRP A 109 4.36 -16.19 4.97
N ASP A 110 3.91 -16.28 6.24
CA ASP A 110 4.23 -17.41 7.09
C ASP A 110 3.27 -18.60 6.94
N LEU A 111 2.17 -18.44 6.20
CA LEU A 111 1.19 -19.49 5.98
C LEU A 111 1.80 -20.65 5.17
N ASP A 112 1.47 -21.88 5.57
CA ASP A 112 2.02 -23.09 4.96
C ASP A 112 1.73 -23.16 3.45
N GLU A 113 0.54 -22.71 3.03
CA GLU A 113 0.13 -22.64 1.63
C GLU A 113 1.00 -21.67 0.82
N VAL A 114 1.33 -20.49 1.38
CA VAL A 114 2.20 -19.50 0.70
C VAL A 114 3.62 -20.03 0.62
N LYS A 115 4.13 -20.66 1.69
CA LYS A 115 5.46 -21.28 1.72
C LYS A 115 5.59 -22.45 0.76
N GLU A 116 4.52 -23.21 0.50
CA GLU A 116 4.53 -24.26 -0.52
C GLU A 116 4.62 -23.65 -1.91
N ILE A 117 3.80 -22.62 -2.21
CA ILE A 117 3.87 -21.90 -3.49
C ILE A 117 5.27 -21.31 -3.72
N GLU A 118 5.88 -20.70 -2.71
CA GLU A 118 7.25 -20.18 -2.81
C GLU A 118 8.25 -21.28 -3.14
N ARG A 119 8.15 -22.45 -2.49
CA ARG A 119 9.01 -23.61 -2.75
C ARG A 119 8.86 -24.13 -4.18
N GLU A 120 7.62 -24.21 -4.68
CA GLU A 120 7.33 -24.63 -6.05
C GLU A 120 7.90 -23.64 -7.08
N VAL A 121 7.71 -22.33 -6.86
CA VAL A 121 8.26 -21.27 -7.73
C VAL A 121 9.79 -21.33 -7.75
N ASP A 122 10.43 -21.49 -6.59
CA ASP A 122 11.90 -21.62 -6.50
C ASP A 122 12.41 -22.86 -7.21
N GLN A 123 11.67 -23.98 -7.13
CA GLN A 123 12.00 -25.20 -7.86
C GLN A 123 11.91 -24.97 -9.38
N TRP A 124 10.86 -24.31 -9.85
CA TRP A 124 10.70 -23.98 -11.27
C TRP A 124 11.78 -23.01 -11.76
N LEU A 125 12.12 -21.98 -10.98
CA LEU A 125 13.21 -21.08 -11.33
C LEU A 125 14.52 -21.86 -11.46
N LYS A 126 14.84 -22.77 -10.54
CA LYS A 126 16.04 -23.62 -10.65
C LYS A 126 16.01 -24.53 -11.88
N GLU A 127 14.86 -25.08 -12.24
CA GLU A 127 14.73 -25.99 -13.38
C GLU A 127 14.84 -25.25 -14.72
N TYR A 128 14.18 -24.10 -14.85
CA TYR A 128 14.00 -23.41 -16.13
C TYR A 128 15.02 -22.29 -16.36
N HIS A 129 15.50 -21.58 -15.32
CA HIS A 129 16.56 -20.58 -15.50
C HIS A 129 17.95 -21.20 -15.68
N ASN A 130 18.23 -22.40 -15.13
CA ASN A 130 19.50 -23.09 -15.39
C ASN A 130 19.57 -23.70 -16.81
N ARG A 131 18.48 -23.74 -17.58
CA ARG A 131 18.47 -24.21 -18.98
C ARG A 131 18.74 -23.10 -20.01
N SER A 132 18.89 -21.85 -19.59
CA SER A 132 19.21 -20.69 -20.47
C SER A 132 20.68 -20.62 -20.93
N GLY A 133 21.50 -21.62 -20.62
CA GLY A 133 22.91 -21.68 -21.00
C GLY A 133 23.23 -22.91 -21.84
N ARG A 134 22.80 -22.95 -23.10
CA ARG A 134 23.42 -23.77 -24.13
C ARG A 134 23.18 -23.23 -25.53
#